data_AF-A0A7S0VPJ4-F1
#
_entry.id   AF-A0A7S0VPJ4-F1
#
_cell.length_a   1.000
_cell.length_b   1.000
_cell.length_c   1.000
_cell.angle_alpha   90.00
_cell.angle_beta   90.00
_cell.angle_gamma   90.00
#
_symmetry.space_group_name_H-M   'P 1'
#
loop_
_entity.id
_entity.type
_entity.pdbx_description
1 polymer ?
#
loop_
_entity_poly.entity_id
_entity_poly.type
_entity_poly.pdbx_seq_one_letter_code
_entity_poly.pdbx_strand_id
1 'polypeptide(L)'
;ARGLTRGAEALVLFGNKDSVVVVQEDDTLVVTSPGEASPRVAPVVVSVGGAFRLRTEFEYQEVPVLFALRPSSGGTDGGATVSLAGAFFAGAPLDKYPV
;
A
#
# COMPACT_ATOMS: atom_id res chain seq x y z
N ALA A 1 -4.36 32.75 8.69
CA ALA A 1 -4.28 31.34 8.27
C ALA A 1 -5.37 30.58 9.01
N ARG A 2 -6.31 29.92 8.31
CA ARG A 2 -7.34 29.07 8.93
C ARG A 2 -6.85 27.63 8.85
N GLY A 3 -6.16 27.19 9.90
CA GLY A 3 -5.73 25.81 10.10
C GLY A 3 -6.93 24.92 10.41
N LEU A 4 -6.91 23.70 9.91
CA LEU A 4 -7.95 22.70 10.04
C LEU A 4 -8.03 22.26 11.51
N THR A 5 -9.12 22.58 12.20
CA THR A 5 -9.31 22.15 13.59
C THR A 5 -9.33 20.62 13.70
N ARG A 6 -8.41 20.08 14.51
CA ARG A 6 -8.46 18.74 15.13
C ARG A 6 -9.91 18.45 15.59
N GLY A 7 -10.62 17.56 14.89
CA GLY A 7 -12.01 17.20 15.21
C GLY A 7 -13.02 17.20 14.04
N ALA A 8 -12.63 17.66 12.84
CA ALA A 8 -13.44 17.42 11.64
C ALA A 8 -13.26 15.96 11.16
N GLU A 9 -14.35 15.23 10.92
CA GLU A 9 -14.29 13.86 10.41
C GLU A 9 -13.55 13.80 9.07
N ALA A 10 -12.51 12.96 9.00
CA ALA A 10 -11.86 12.58 7.77
C ALA A 10 -12.42 11.25 7.28
N LEU A 11 -12.87 11.21 6.03
CA LEU A 11 -13.28 10.03 5.30
C LEU A 11 -12.31 9.83 4.14
N VAL A 12 -11.72 8.64 4.06
CA VAL A 12 -10.87 8.25 2.93
C VAL A 12 -11.38 6.96 2.33
N LEU A 13 -11.68 7.00 1.03
CA LEU A 13 -12.18 5.87 0.26
C LEU A 13 -11.11 5.39 -0.73
N PHE A 14 -10.94 4.07 -0.82
CA PHE A 14 -10.16 3.41 -1.86
C PHE A 14 -11.13 2.70 -2.80
N GLY A 15 -11.43 3.32 -3.94
CA GLY A 15 -12.57 2.95 -4.78
C GLY A 15 -13.89 3.19 -4.05
N ASN A 16 -14.60 2.12 -3.73
CA ASN A 16 -15.86 2.12 -2.99
C ASN A 16 -15.73 1.57 -1.56
N LYS A 17 -14.51 1.40 -1.06
CA LYS A 17 -14.23 0.83 0.26
C LYS A 17 -13.71 1.90 1.22
N ASP A 18 -14.26 1.92 2.43
CA ASP A 18 -13.78 2.76 3.51
C ASP A 18 -12.37 2.33 3.96
N SER A 19 -11.57 3.30 4.39
CA SER A 19 -10.31 3.08 5.08
C SER A 19 -10.41 3.51 6.54
N VAL A 20 -9.43 3.11 7.34
CA VAL A 20 -9.34 3.49 8.74
C VAL A 20 -8.36 4.64 8.89
N VAL A 21 -8.81 5.80 9.37
CA VAL A 21 -7.92 6.91 9.70
C VAL A 21 -7.23 6.63 11.03
N VAL A 22 -5.89 6.64 11.02
CA VAL A 22 -5.02 6.34 12.16
C VAL A 22 -4.43 7.63 12.75
N VAL A 23 -4.04 8.56 11.88
CA VAL A 23 -3.50 9.88 12.26
C VAL A 23 -4.16 10.95 11.41
N GLN A 24 -4.52 12.05 12.06
CA GLN A 24 -4.99 13.27 11.42
C GLN A 24 -4.38 14.48 12.11
N GLU A 25 -3.46 15.13 11.40
CA GLU A 25 -2.82 16.40 11.76
C GLU A 25 -3.07 17.42 10.64
N ASP A 26 -2.56 18.64 10.79
CA ASP A 26 -2.88 19.77 9.89
C ASP A 26 -2.53 19.52 8.42
N ASP A 27 -1.44 18.81 8.16
CA ASP A 27 -0.90 18.53 6.83
C ASP A 27 -0.76 17.03 6.51
N THR A 28 -1.15 16.17 7.46
CA THR A 28 -0.87 14.73 7.38
C THR A 28 -2.11 13.91 7.73
N LEU A 29 -2.47 12.99 6.83
CA LEU A 29 -3.42 11.92 7.09
C LEU A 29 -2.71 10.58 6.92
N VAL A 30 -2.74 9.75 7.97
CA VAL A 30 -2.29 8.35 7.89
C VAL A 30 -3.53 7.47 7.95
N VAL A 31 -3.69 6.62 6.94
CA VAL A 31 -4.83 5.70 6.83
C VAL A 31 -4.36 4.28 6.57
N THR A 32 -5.14 3.30 7.03
CA THR A 32 -4.97 1.89 6.65
C THR A 32 -5.90 1.59 5.48
N SER A 33 -5.33 1.24 4.32
CA SER A 33 -6.11 0.87 3.14
C SER A 33 -6.91 -0.42 3.40
N PRO A 34 -8.12 -0.53 2.86
CA PRO A 34 -8.89 -1.77 2.92
C PRO A 34 -8.26 -2.86 2.04
N GLY A 35 -8.55 -4.12 2.35
CA GLY A 35 -8.10 -5.24 1.52
C GLY A 35 -8.77 -5.27 0.15
N GLU A 36 -8.04 -5.76 -0.85
CA GLU A 36 -8.55 -5.96 -2.20
C GLU A 36 -8.40 -7.40 -2.69
N ALA A 37 -9.38 -7.88 -3.46
CA ALA A 37 -9.41 -9.27 -3.91
C ALA A 37 -8.49 -9.55 -5.10
N SER A 38 -8.19 -8.52 -5.90
CA SER A 38 -7.32 -8.62 -7.07
C SER A 38 -6.52 -7.34 -7.25
N PRO A 39 -5.34 -7.41 -7.89
CA PRO A 39 -4.59 -6.21 -8.24
C PRO A 39 -5.41 -5.29 -9.12
N ARG A 40 -5.31 -3.99 -8.85
CA ARG A 40 -5.87 -2.93 -9.67
C ARG A 40 -5.39 -1.57 -9.20
N VAL A 41 -5.53 -0.58 -10.05
CA VAL A 41 -5.50 0.83 -9.63
C VAL A 41 -6.89 1.22 -9.12
N ALA A 42 -6.97 1.73 -7.90
CA ALA A 42 -8.17 2.23 -7.26
C ALA A 42 -8.08 3.76 -7.07
N PRO A 43 -9.12 4.52 -7.41
CA PRO A 43 -9.14 5.94 -7.09
C PRO A 43 -9.22 6.13 -5.58
N VAL A 44 -8.41 7.02 -5.02
CA VAL A 44 -8.47 7.42 -3.62
C VAL A 44 -9.20 8.75 -3.52
N VAL A 45 -10.24 8.80 -2.70
CA VAL A 45 -11.00 10.04 -2.43
C VAL A 45 -10.83 10.39 -0.97
N VAL A 46 -10.35 11.60 -0.69
CA VAL A 46 -10.18 12.12 0.67
C VAL A 46 -11.16 13.24 0.91
N SER A 47 -11.92 13.17 2.00
CA SER A 47 -12.82 14.21 2.46
C SER A 47 -12.59 14.55 3.92
N VAL A 48 -12.36 15.83 4.22
CA VAL A 48 -12.18 16.34 5.59
C VAL A 48 -13.25 17.39 5.87
N GLY A 49 -14.01 17.20 6.94
CA GLY A 49 -15.10 18.12 7.32
C GLY A 49 -16.22 18.23 6.29
N GLY A 50 -16.40 17.20 5.46
CA GLY A 50 -17.50 17.07 4.48
C GLY A 50 -17.40 17.93 3.21
N ALA A 51 -16.40 18.80 3.08
CA ALA A 51 -16.37 19.80 2.00
C ALA A 51 -15.26 19.58 0.94
N PHE A 52 -14.05 19.18 1.35
CA PHE A 52 -12.93 19.01 0.42
C PHE A 52 -12.96 17.61 -0.19
N ARG A 53 -12.73 17.48 -1.49
CA ARG A 53 -12.54 16.17 -2.15
C ARG A 53 -11.27 16.20 -2.96
N LEU A 54 -10.21 15.60 -2.44
CA LEU A 54 -9.00 15.32 -3.21
C LEU A 54 -9.15 13.96 -3.89
N ARG A 55 -8.55 13.82 -5.08
CA ARG A 55 -8.51 12.57 -5.83
C ARG A 55 -7.08 12.23 -6.19
N THR A 56 -6.69 11.00 -5.91
CA THR A 56 -5.43 10.39 -6.36
C THR A 56 -5.69 8.92 -6.68
N GLU A 57 -4.65 8.13 -6.90
CA GLU A 57 -4.73 6.72 -7.20
C GLU A 57 -3.86 5.91 -6.23
N PHE A 58 -4.33 4.70 -5.91
CA PHE A 58 -3.59 3.71 -5.16
C PHE A 58 -3.62 2.39 -5.93
N GLU A 59 -2.47 1.77 -6.13
CA GLU A 59 -2.37 0.48 -6.82
C GLU A 59 -2.30 -0.65 -5.79
N TYR A 60 -3.31 -1.51 -5.81
CA TYR A 60 -3.21 -2.83 -5.20
C TYR A 60 -2.37 -3.72 -6.11
N GLN A 61 -1.31 -4.28 -5.53
CA GLN A 61 -0.35 -5.12 -6.24
C GLN A 61 -0.45 -6.56 -5.75
N GLU A 62 0.01 -7.47 -6.59
CA GLU A 62 0.17 -8.87 -6.19
C GLU A 62 1.21 -8.98 -5.07
N VAL A 63 0.91 -9.82 -4.08
CA VAL A 63 1.87 -10.13 -3.02
C VAL A 63 2.80 -11.24 -3.53
N PRO A 64 4.14 -11.10 -3.40
CA PRO A 64 5.07 -12.16 -3.75
C PRO A 64 4.75 -13.47 -3.02
N VAL A 65 4.69 -14.57 -3.76
CA VAL A 65 4.44 -15.89 -3.19
C VAL A 65 5.62 -16.80 -3.49
N LEU A 66 6.21 -17.39 -2.44
CA LEU A 66 7.25 -18.40 -2.55
C LEU A 66 6.62 -19.79 -2.49
N PHE A 67 6.84 -20.59 -3.52
CA PHE A 67 6.36 -21.98 -3.56
C PHE A 67 7.46 -22.97 -3.16
N ALA A 68 8.69 -22.75 -3.64
CA ALA A 68 9.79 -23.65 -3.39
C ALA A 68 11.14 -22.95 -3.52
N LEU A 69 12.16 -23.56 -2.92
CA LEU A 69 13.57 -23.18 -3.11
C LEU A 69 14.43 -24.44 -3.27
N ARG A 70 15.44 -24.38 -4.14
CA ARG A 70 16.34 -25.52 -4.43
C ARG A 70 17.78 -25.05 -4.66
N PRO A 71 18.78 -25.69 -4.02
CA PRO A 71 18.65 -26.75 -3.01
C PRO A 71 18.04 -26.22 -1.71
N SER A 72 17.42 -27.09 -0.91
CA SER A 72 16.81 -26.72 0.39
C SER A 72 17.78 -26.73 1.58
N SER A 73 19.07 -26.97 1.31
CA SER A 73 20.15 -26.96 2.29
C SER A 73 21.47 -26.63 1.60
N GLY A 74 22.46 -26.22 2.38
CA GLY A 74 23.82 -25.90 1.93
C GLY A 74 24.82 -26.09 3.06
N GLY A 75 26.11 -26.11 2.73
CA GLY A 75 27.19 -26.22 3.70
C GLY A 75 27.34 -24.96 4.56
N THR A 76 27.89 -25.10 5.76
CA THR A 76 28.17 -23.97 6.67
C THR A 76 29.14 -22.96 6.10
N ASP A 77 29.97 -23.37 5.15
CA ASP A 77 30.93 -22.51 4.45
C ASP A 77 30.26 -21.61 3.39
N GLY A 78 28.97 -21.83 3.09
CA GLY A 78 28.21 -21.06 2.11
C GLY A 78 28.55 -21.39 0.64
N GLY A 79 28.21 -20.48 -0.27
CA GLY A 79 28.56 -20.56 -1.70
C GLY A 79 27.57 -21.31 -2.61
N ALA A 80 26.49 -21.87 -2.07
CA ALA A 80 25.47 -22.52 -2.89
C ALA A 80 24.59 -21.49 -3.62
N THR A 81 24.45 -21.63 -4.94
CA THR A 81 23.40 -20.95 -5.70
C THR A 81 22.05 -21.60 -5.40
N VAL A 82 21.09 -20.81 -4.91
CA VAL A 82 19.73 -21.26 -4.61
C VAL A 82 18.76 -20.65 -5.61
N SER A 83 18.01 -21.50 -6.30
CA SER A 83 16.90 -21.10 -7.16
C SER A 83 15.61 -21.06 -6.36
N LEU A 84 14.89 -19.93 -6.43
CA LEU A 84 13.59 -19.74 -5.81
C LEU A 84 12.52 -19.78 -6.90
N ALA A 85 11.49 -20.60 -6.69
CA ALA A 85 10.33 -20.68 -7.55
C ALA A 85 9.13 -20.07 -6.82
N GLY A 86 8.47 -19.13 -7.48
CA GLY A 86 7.37 -18.38 -6.92
C GLY A 86 6.64 -17.56 -7.98
N ALA A 87 5.72 -16.73 -7.52
CA ALA A 87 5.00 -15.78 -8.33
C ALA A 87 5.26 -14.35 -7.84
N PHE A 88 5.13 -13.39 -8.76
CA PHE A 88 5.15 -11.95 -8.46
C PHE A 88 6.46 -11.41 -7.84
N PHE A 89 7.59 -12.07 -8.07
CA PHE A 89 8.90 -11.64 -7.56
C PHE A 89 9.45 -10.35 -8.19
N ALA A 90 8.95 -9.95 -9.37
CA ALA A 90 9.37 -8.72 -10.00
C ALA A 90 8.93 -7.46 -9.22
N GLY A 91 7.94 -7.59 -8.33
CA GLY A 91 7.33 -6.46 -7.63
C GLY A 91 6.80 -5.40 -8.60
N ALA A 92 6.42 -4.24 -8.06
CA ALA A 92 6.27 -3.06 -8.90
C ALA A 92 7.60 -2.31 -9.05
N PRO A 93 7.80 -1.59 -10.16
CA PRO A 93 8.98 -0.75 -10.37
C PRO A 93 9.15 0.28 -9.24
N LEU A 94 10.36 0.38 -8.67
CA LEU A 94 10.68 1.31 -7.57
C LEU A 94 10.56 2.78 -7.98
N ASP A 95 10.71 3.08 -9.26
CA ASP A 95 10.60 4.42 -9.86
C ASP A 95 9.15 4.93 -9.94
N LYS A 96 8.15 4.08 -9.67
CA LYS A 96 6.74 4.48 -9.67
C LYS A 96 6.36 5.38 -8.49
N TYR A 97 7.16 5.44 -7.43
CA TYR A 97 6.86 6.21 -6.22
C TYR A 97 8.09 7.00 -5.74
N PRO A 98 8.20 8.32 -6.00
CA PRO A 98 9.26 9.12 -5.40
C PRO A 98 9.08 9.16 -3.87
N VAL A 99 10.18 8.93 -3.16
CA VAL A 99 10.31 9.13 -1.71
C VAL A 99 10.25 10.60 -1.32
#